data_AF-A0A932YB76-F1
#
_entry.id   AF-A0A932YB76-F1
#
_cell.length_a   1.000
_cell.length_b   1.000
_cell.length_c   1.000
_cell.angle_alpha   90.00
_cell.angle_beta   90.00
_cell.angle_gamma   90.00
#
_symmetry.space_group_name_H-M   'P 1'
#
loop_
_entity.id
_entity.type
_entity.pdbx_description
1 polymer ?
#
loop_
_entity_poly.entity_id
_entity_poly.type
_entity_poly.pdbx_seq_one_letter_code
_entity_poly.pdbx_strand_id
1 'polypeptide(L)' 'MAKAKFQARRKNKNTLAPNLLVFLQGHPEALEILDKHGINFCAGCYLTLSSPIDRAAAYHAVPNIPGFLKDLKRFAK' A
#
# COMPACT_ATOMS: atom_id res chain seq x y z
N MET A 1 3.66 -21.77 -23.59
CA MET A 1 4.31 -20.55 -23.04
C MET A 1 3.26 -19.43 -22.98
N ALA A 2 2.61 -19.24 -21.82
CA ALA A 2 1.52 -18.29 -21.69
C ALA A 2 2.07 -16.87 -21.46
N LYS A 3 1.79 -15.96 -22.40
CA LYS A 3 2.18 -14.54 -22.34
C LYS A 3 1.38 -13.84 -21.24
N ALA A 4 2.04 -13.45 -20.16
CA ALA A 4 1.48 -12.55 -19.15
C ALA A 4 1.28 -11.17 -19.76
N LYS A 5 0.02 -10.80 -20.03
CA LYS A 5 -0.36 -9.45 -20.48
C LYS A 5 -0.26 -8.51 -19.27
N PHE A 6 0.89 -7.85 -19.13
CA PHE A 6 1.09 -6.75 -18.19
C PHE A 6 0.30 -5.54 -18.68
N GLN A 7 -1.00 -5.49 -18.35
CA GLN A 7 -1.85 -4.35 -18.64
C GLN A 7 -1.47 -3.22 -17.69
N ALA A 8 -0.71 -2.25 -18.19
CA ALA A 8 -0.45 -0.98 -17.52
C ALA A 8 -1.80 -0.30 -17.21
N ARG A 9 -2.27 -0.41 -15.96
CA ARG A 9 -3.48 0.26 -15.49
C ARG A 9 -3.25 1.77 -15.51
N ARG A 10 -4.20 2.47 -16.14
CA ARG A 10 -4.29 3.93 -16.27
C ARG A 10 -3.94 4.65 -14.95
N LYS A 11 -3.06 5.65 -15.04
CA LYS A 11 -2.76 6.62 -13.98
C LYS A 11 -4.00 7.45 -13.67
N ASN A 12 -4.78 7.04 -12.67
CA ASN A 12 -5.77 7.93 -12.07
C ASN A 12 -5.03 8.85 -11.10
N LYS A 13 -5.06 10.17 -11.37
CA LYS A 13 -4.41 11.21 -10.55
C LYS A 13 -5.09 11.45 -9.18
N ASN A 14 -5.94 10.53 -8.73
CA ASN A 14 -6.67 10.64 -7.46
C ASN A 14 -6.84 9.29 -6.76
N THR A 15 -6.09 8.27 -7.19
CA THR A 15 -6.07 6.96 -6.58
C THR A 15 -4.75 6.81 -5.85
N LEU A 16 -4.84 6.46 -4.56
CA LEU A 16 -3.74 5.85 -3.80
C LEU A 16 -2.84 5.02 -4.72
N ALA A 17 -1.52 5.16 -4.56
CA ALA A 17 -0.53 4.51 -5.39
C ALA A 17 -0.87 3.01 -5.59
N PRO A 18 -0.51 2.42 -6.75
CA PRO A 18 -0.98 1.08 -7.12
C PRO A 18 -0.54 -0.02 -6.15
N ASN A 19 0.54 0.20 -5.39
CA ASN A 19 1.00 -0.67 -4.31
C ASN A 19 1.62 0.16 -3.17
N LEU A 20 1.80 -0.50 -2.03
CA LEU A 20 2.31 0.14 -0.81
C LEU A 20 3.78 0.59 -0.96
N LEU A 21 4.57 -0.13 -1.75
CA LEU A 21 5.96 0.22 -2.02
C LEU A 21 6.09 1.57 -2.74
N VAL A 22 5.36 1.76 -3.85
CA VAL A 22 5.37 3.01 -4.63
C VAL A 22 4.82 4.16 -3.80
N PHE A 23 3.85 3.88 -2.92
CA PHE A 23 3.34 4.85 -1.96
C PHE A 23 4.45 5.34 -1.02
N LEU A 24 5.17 4.43 -0.38
CA LEU A 24 6.24 4.74 0.57
C LEU A 24 7.45 5.40 -0.10
N GLN A 25 7.76 5.07 -1.35
CA GLN A 25 8.81 5.74 -2.10
C GLN A 25 8.49 7.23 -2.37
N GLY A 26 7.21 7.57 -2.53
CA GLY A 26 6.78 8.96 -2.70
C GLY A 26 6.54 9.69 -1.37
N HIS A 27 6.29 8.96 -0.29
CA HIS A 27 5.91 9.47 1.02
C HIS A 27 6.58 8.67 2.14
N PRO A 28 7.91 8.79 2.34
CA PRO A 28 8.61 8.07 3.40
C PRO A 28 8.07 8.39 4.79
N GLU A 29 7.56 9.61 5.00
CA GLU A 29 6.92 10.05 6.23
C GLU A 29 5.60 9.28 6.55
N ALA A 30 5.01 8.56 5.58
CA ALA A 30 3.84 7.72 5.83
C ALA A 30 4.15 6.45 6.64
N LEU A 31 5.43 6.16 6.93
CA LEU A 31 5.83 5.12 7.87
C LEU A 31 5.20 5.33 9.26
N GLU A 32 4.99 6.57 9.70
CA GLU A 32 4.32 6.86 10.98
C GLU A 32 2.85 6.40 11.00
N ILE A 33 2.16 6.48 9.86
CA ILE A 33 0.79 5.97 9.73
C ILE A 33 0.79 4.45 9.81
N LEU A 34 1.77 3.80 9.18
CA LEU A 34 1.88 2.35 9.23
C LEU A 34 2.12 1.86 10.65
N ASP A 35 3.03 2.50 11.38
CA ASP A 35 3.29 2.20 12.79
C ASP A 35 2.04 2.41 13.65
N LYS A 36 1.33 3.53 13.46
CA LYS A 36 0.05 3.82 14.15
C LYS A 36 -1.02 2.75 13.92
N HIS A 37 -1.03 2.13 12.75
CA HIS A 37 -1.98 1.06 12.39
C HIS A 37 -1.43 -0.35 12.66
N GLY A 38 -0.28 -0.47 13.34
CA GLY A 38 0.33 -1.74 13.74
C GLY A 38 1.00 -2.50 12.59
N ILE A 39 1.28 -1.84 11.47
CA ILE A 39 1.90 -2.44 10.30
C ILE A 39 3.42 -2.40 10.50
N ASN A 40 3.95 -3.53 10.98
CA ASN A 40 5.38 -3.75 11.14
C ASN A 40 5.96 -4.51 9.94
N PHE A 41 7.13 -4.07 9.45
CA PHE A 41 7.82 -4.72 8.34
C PHE A 41 8.84 -5.73 8.84
N CYS A 42 8.64 -7.01 8.52
CA CYS A 42 9.69 -8.03 8.60
C CYS A 42 10.21 -8.39 7.19
N ALA A 43 11.25 -9.21 7.08
CA ALA A 43 11.76 -9.66 5.79
C ALA A 43 10.69 -10.34 4.90
N GLY A 44 9.70 -11.01 5.51
CA GLY A 44 8.53 -11.57 4.80
C GLY A 44 7.53 -10.51 4.33
N CYS A 45 7.42 -9.38 5.04
CA CYS A 45 6.57 -8.24 4.68
C CYS A 45 7.07 -7.50 3.43
N TYR A 46 8.34 -7.65 3.06
CA TYR A 46 8.86 -7.07 1.83
C TYR A 46 8.12 -7.61 0.59
N LEU A 47 7.65 -8.86 0.65
CA LEU A 47 6.88 -9.47 -0.44
C LEU A 47 5.50 -8.83 -0.59
N THR A 48 4.87 -8.43 0.52
CA THR A 48 3.52 -7.84 0.55
C THR A 48 3.53 -6.35 0.19
N LEU A 49 4.67 -5.66 0.27
CA LEU A 49 4.83 -4.26 -0.14
C LEU A 49 4.52 -4.01 -1.62
N SER A 50 4.81 -4.99 -2.48
CA SER A 50 4.50 -4.92 -3.90
C SER A 50 3.02 -5.16 -4.23
N SER A 51 2.22 -5.60 -3.25
CA SER A 51 0.79 -5.85 -3.41
C SER A 51 -0.03 -4.55 -3.36
N PRO A 52 -1.25 -4.56 -3.92
CA PRO A 52 -2.23 -3.50 -3.71
C PRO A 52 -2.40 -3.15 -2.23
N ILE A 53 -2.57 -1.88 -1.90
CA ILE A 53 -2.56 -1.36 -0.51
C ILE A 53 -3.62 -2.03 0.38
N ASP A 54 -4.79 -2.30 -0.16
CA ASP A 54 -5.87 -3.03 0.50
C ASP A 54 -5.46 -4.46 0.87
N ARG A 55 -4.76 -5.16 -0.03
CA ARG A 55 -4.24 -6.51 0.22
C ARG A 55 -3.06 -6.50 1.18
N ALA A 56 -2.16 -5.52 1.07
CA ALA A 56 -1.07 -5.34 2.02
C ALA A 56 -1.65 -5.16 3.44
N ALA A 57 -2.63 -4.28 3.62
CA ALA A 57 -3.31 -4.09 4.90
C ALA A 57 -3.91 -5.40 5.46
N ALA A 58 -4.51 -6.23 4.59
CA ALA A 58 -5.02 -7.54 4.99
C ALA A 58 -3.90 -8.50 5.43
N TYR A 59 -2.78 -8.58 4.70
CA TYR A 59 -1.63 -9.41 5.08
C TYR A 59 -0.98 -8.97 6.40
N HIS A 60 -1.06 -7.69 6.73
CA HIS A 60 -0.58 -7.14 7.99
C HIS A 60 -1.61 -7.20 9.12
N ALA A 61 -2.75 -7.87 8.91
CA ALA A 61 -3.83 -8.00 9.88
C ALA A 61 -4.28 -6.65 10.47
N VAL A 62 -4.32 -5.60 9.62
CA VAL A 62 -4.73 -4.25 10.05
C VAL A 62 -6.15 -4.31 10.61
N PRO A 63 -6.37 -3.91 11.88
CA PRO A 63 -7.65 -4.08 12.56
C PRO A 63 -8.77 -3.21 11.97
N ASN A 64 -8.42 -2.08 11.35
CA ASN A 64 -9.37 -1.17 10.71
C ASN A 64 -8.87 -0.72 9.33
N ILE A 65 -9.00 -1.60 8.33
CA ILE A 65 -8.62 -1.31 6.94
C ILE A 65 -9.29 -0.03 6.39
N PRO A 66 -10.60 0.23 6.59
CA PRO A 66 -11.22 1.48 6.14
C PRO A 66 -10.59 2.74 6.75
N GLY A 67 -10.28 2.72 8.05
CA GLY A 67 -9.61 3.81 8.74
C GLY A 67 -8.19 4.05 8.19
N PHE A 68 -7.43 2.98 8.03
CA PHE A 68 -6.10 3.00 7.44
C PHE A 68 -6.08 3.64 6.04
N LEU A 69 -6.98 3.20 5.14
CA LEU A 69 -7.07 3.77 3.79
C LEU A 69 -7.49 5.24 3.79
N LYS A 70 -8.33 5.66 4.74
CA LYS A 70 -8.74 7.07 4.88
C LYS A 70 -7.57 7.93 5.34
N ASP A 71 -6.79 7.46 6.31
CA ASP A 71 -5.61 8.16 6.80
C ASP A 71 -4.54 8.29 5.70
N LEU A 72 -4.25 7.21 4.96
CA LEU A 72 -3.34 7.25 3.82
C LEU A 72 -3.80 8.23 2.73
N LYS A 73 -5.11 8.27 2.41
CA LYS A 73 -5.66 9.24 1.44
C LYS A 73 -5.54 10.69 1.91
N ARG A 74 -5.74 10.93 3.21
CA ARG A 74 -5.61 12.27 3.80
C ARG A 74 -4.16 12.73 3.78
N PHE A 75 -3.24 11.80 3.95
CA PHE A 75 -1.81 12.07 3.98
C PHE A 75 -1.21 12.34 2.59
N ALA A 76 -1.72 11.66 1.57
CA ALA A 76 -1.25 11.81 0.18
C ALA A 76 -1.79 13.05 -0.56
N LYS A 77 -2.47 13.97 0.15
CA LYS A 77 -3.16 15.13 -0.41
C LYS A 77 -2.48 16.42 0.02
#